data_AF-A0A928D7B9-F1
#
_entry.id   AF-A0A928D7B9-F1
#
_cell.length_a   1.000
_cell.length_b   1.000
_cell.length_c   1.000
_cell.angle_alpha   90.00
_cell.angle_beta   90.00
_cell.angle_gamma   90.00
#
_symmetry.space_group_name_H-M   'P 1'
#
loop_
_entity.id
_entity.type
_entity.pdbx_description
1 polymer ?
#
loop_
_entity_poly.entity_id
_entity_poly.type
_entity_poly.pdbx_seq_one_letter_code
_entity_poly.pdbx_strand_id
1 'polypeptide(L)'
;MIAAFENDRNFTLVAPRRYGKTGLIKNALAKMPAEFTGIYLDIFSIEDLATFAAAFASAVTGALDSPVEKMLSAVARFFKSCRPTITPQEDGTPRFSFDVAPSVAAATLDEVFAYLKSKERRMVIVIDEFQQIAEFPGNGAFDGLHVPAVYGGNLLDAI
;
A
#
# COMPACT_ATOMS: atom_id res chain seq x y z
N MET A 1 -9.68 6.93 -15.36
CA MET A 1 -9.11 6.14 -14.26
C MET A 1 -8.49 4.85 -14.78
N ILE A 2 -9.26 3.97 -15.43
CA ILE A 2 -8.73 2.74 -16.05
C ILE A 2 -7.62 3.04 -17.06
N ALA A 3 -7.85 3.97 -18.00
CA ALA A 3 -6.80 4.45 -18.91
C ALA A 3 -5.65 5.22 -18.23
N ALA A 4 -5.72 5.52 -16.93
CA ALA A 4 -4.56 6.03 -16.19
C ALA A 4 -3.75 4.85 -15.62
N PHE A 5 -4.42 3.81 -15.14
CA PHE A 5 -3.80 2.55 -14.70
C PHE A 5 -3.04 1.87 -15.85
N GLU A 6 -3.65 1.78 -17.03
CA GLU A 6 -3.05 1.12 -18.20
C GLU A 6 -1.83 1.86 -18.75
N ASN A 7 -1.81 3.19 -18.64
CA ASN A 7 -0.74 4.06 -19.12
C ASN A 7 0.27 4.44 -18.03
N ASP A 8 0.24 3.74 -16.89
CA ASP A 8 1.20 3.92 -15.81
C ASP A 8 1.28 5.39 -15.32
N ARG A 9 0.13 6.06 -15.23
CA ARG A 9 0.03 7.47 -14.83
C ARG A 9 -0.41 7.64 -13.39
N ASN A 10 0.42 8.37 -12.65
CA ASN A 10 0.09 8.95 -11.36
C ASN A 10 -0.98 10.04 -11.52
N PHE A 11 -2.03 10.02 -10.70
CA PHE A 11 -3.02 11.11 -10.68
C PHE A 11 -3.64 11.27 -9.29
N THR A 12 -4.02 12.51 -8.97
CA THR A 12 -4.73 12.85 -7.74
C THR A 12 -6.18 13.14 -8.05
N LEU A 13 -7.11 12.46 -7.38
CA LEU A 13 -8.54 12.71 -7.50
C LEU A 13 -9.00 13.75 -6.48
N VAL A 14 -9.20 14.99 -6.92
CA VAL A 14 -9.74 16.07 -6.09
C VAL A 14 -11.21 16.27 -6.39
N ALA A 15 -12.07 16.11 -5.37
CA ALA A 15 -13.49 16.45 -5.43
C ALA A 15 -14.00 16.79 -4.01
N PRO A 16 -15.13 17.53 -3.89
CA PRO A 16 -15.68 17.89 -2.58
C PRO A 16 -16.18 16.66 -1.77
N ARG A 17 -16.41 16.84 -0.48
CA ARG A 17 -16.85 15.76 0.43
C ARG A 17 -18.21 15.20 0.00
N ARG A 18 -18.37 13.87 0.08
CA ARG A 18 -19.61 13.12 -0.27
C ARG A 18 -19.99 13.07 -1.76
N TYR A 19 -19.06 13.38 -2.66
CA TYR A 19 -19.25 13.24 -4.11
C TYR A 19 -19.00 11.80 -4.63
N GLY A 20 -18.87 10.82 -3.74
CA GLY A 20 -18.71 9.41 -4.14
C GLY A 20 -17.31 9.03 -4.64
N LYS A 21 -16.26 9.79 -4.29
CA LYS A 21 -14.85 9.49 -4.65
C LYS A 21 -14.45 8.05 -4.33
N THR A 22 -14.67 7.61 -3.09
CA THR A 22 -14.38 6.25 -2.64
C THR A 22 -15.17 5.21 -3.44
N GLY A 23 -16.43 5.49 -3.77
CA GLY A 23 -17.24 4.62 -4.63
C GLY A 23 -16.69 4.52 -6.05
N LEU A 24 -16.24 5.65 -6.62
CA LEU A 24 -15.61 5.69 -7.94
C LEU A 24 -14.29 4.90 -7.97
N ILE A 25 -13.45 5.07 -6.95
CA ILE A 25 -12.19 4.35 -6.77
C ILE A 25 -12.45 2.84 -6.69
N LYS A 26 -13.35 2.40 -5.79
CA LYS A 26 -13.68 0.99 -5.62
C LYS A 26 -14.25 0.37 -6.90
N ASN A 27 -15.13 1.09 -7.59
CA ASN A 27 -15.66 0.65 -8.88
C ASN A 27 -14.57 0.60 -9.97
N ALA A 28 -13.59 1.49 -9.97
CA ALA A 28 -12.48 1.45 -10.91
C ALA A 28 -11.54 0.25 -10.63
N LEU A 29 -11.24 -0.03 -9.36
CA LEU A 29 -10.46 -1.21 -8.95
C LEU A 29 -11.19 -2.51 -9.31
N ALA A 30 -12.51 -2.57 -9.12
CA ALA A 30 -13.33 -3.74 -9.46
C ALA A 30 -13.43 -4.00 -10.98
N LYS A 31 -13.23 -2.98 -11.81
CA LYS A 31 -13.26 -3.07 -13.29
C LYS A 31 -11.86 -3.14 -13.91
N MET A 32 -10.84 -3.26 -13.08
CA MET A 32 -9.45 -3.29 -13.54
C MET A 32 -9.13 -4.63 -14.22
N PRO A 33 -8.26 -4.65 -15.26
CA PRO A 33 -7.86 -5.90 -15.90
C PRO A 33 -7.19 -6.86 -14.90
N ALA A 34 -7.37 -8.16 -15.11
CA ALA A 34 -6.89 -9.21 -14.19
C ALA A 34 -5.36 -9.25 -14.02
N GLU A 35 -4.60 -8.66 -14.96
CA GLU A 35 -3.15 -8.51 -14.85
C GLU A 35 -2.71 -7.49 -13.78
N PHE A 36 -3.62 -6.68 -13.26
CA PHE A 36 -3.35 -5.72 -12.20
C PHE A 36 -3.82 -6.23 -10.84
N THR A 37 -3.02 -5.96 -9.82
CA THR A 37 -3.39 -6.13 -8.42
C THR A 37 -3.73 -4.78 -7.80
N GLY A 38 -4.97 -4.65 -7.29
CA GLY A 38 -5.42 -3.43 -6.63
C GLY A 38 -5.11 -3.47 -5.14
N ILE A 39 -4.49 -2.41 -4.63
CA ILE A 39 -4.19 -2.23 -3.21
C ILE A 39 -4.89 -0.94 -2.78
N TYR A 40 -5.76 -1.03 -1.78
CA TYR A 40 -6.51 0.13 -1.28
C TYR A 40 -6.16 0.37 0.19
N LEU A 41 -5.77 1.60 0.50
CA LEU A 41 -5.59 2.11 1.85
C LEU A 41 -6.50 3.31 2.05
N ASP A 42 -7.26 3.28 3.14
CA ASP A 42 -7.91 4.47 3.70
C ASP A 42 -7.11 4.89 4.93
N ILE A 43 -6.50 6.07 4.87
CA ILE A 43 -5.62 6.53 5.94
C ILE A 43 -6.29 7.52 6.88
N PHE A 44 -7.59 7.80 6.74
CA PHE A 44 -8.28 8.84 7.50
C PHE A 44 -8.13 8.71 9.02
N SER A 45 -8.14 7.48 9.54
CA SER A 45 -8.00 7.19 10.97
C SER A 45 -6.56 6.88 11.40
N ILE A 46 -5.59 7.05 10.51
CA ILE A 46 -4.17 6.82 10.80
C ILE A 46 -3.56 8.16 11.21
N GLU A 47 -2.84 8.16 12.32
CA GLU A 47 -2.32 9.39 12.95
C GLU A 47 -0.79 9.45 12.96
N ASP A 48 -0.10 8.35 12.62
CA ASP A 48 1.36 8.31 12.65
C ASP A 48 1.97 7.38 11.58
N LEU A 49 3.27 7.56 11.35
CA LEU A 49 4.05 6.81 10.35
C LEU A 49 4.13 5.31 10.67
N ALA A 50 4.16 4.92 11.94
CA ALA A 50 4.31 3.53 12.35
C ALA A 50 3.05 2.73 12.01
N THR A 51 1.89 3.29 12.36
CA THR A 51 0.57 2.75 12.04
C THR A 51 0.34 2.75 10.53
N PHE A 52 0.79 3.78 9.81
CA PHE A 52 0.77 3.80 8.35
C PHE A 52 1.62 2.67 7.74
N ALA A 53 2.87 2.52 8.16
CA ALA A 53 3.78 1.49 7.67
C ALA A 53 3.24 0.08 7.94
N ALA A 54 2.67 -0.15 9.13
CA ALA A 54 2.01 -1.40 9.48
C ALA A 54 0.80 -1.70 8.58
N ALA A 55 -0.09 -0.72 8.41
CA ALA A 55 -1.27 -0.85 7.55
C ALA A 55 -0.88 -1.11 6.09
N PHE A 56 0.15 -0.43 5.60
CA PHE A 56 0.64 -0.60 4.24
C PHE A 56 1.30 -1.96 4.03
N ALA A 57 2.14 -2.41 4.96
CA ALA A 57 2.70 -3.76 4.93
C ALA A 57 1.60 -4.83 4.92
N SER A 58 0.57 -4.70 5.75
CA SER A 58 -0.60 -5.60 5.76
C SER A 58 -1.36 -5.59 4.43
N ALA A 59 -1.63 -4.41 3.86
CA ALA A 59 -2.37 -4.29 2.61
C ALA A 59 -1.60 -4.89 1.42
N VAL A 60 -0.30 -4.61 1.33
CA VAL A 60 0.57 -5.14 0.28
C VAL A 60 0.74 -6.65 0.39
N THR A 61 0.97 -7.18 1.59
CA THR A 61 1.15 -8.62 1.77
C THR A 61 -0.13 -9.40 1.52
N GLY A 62 -1.28 -8.88 1.95
CA GLY A 62 -2.58 -9.50 1.71
C GLY A 62 -3.05 -9.46 0.26
N ALA A 63 -2.70 -8.42 -0.51
CA ALA A 63 -3.15 -8.28 -1.90
C ALA A 63 -2.41 -9.18 -2.90
N LEU A 64 -1.24 -9.70 -2.52
CA LEU A 64 -0.38 -10.44 -3.44
C LEU A 64 -0.66 -11.93 -3.36
N ASP A 65 -1.61 -12.41 -4.18
CA ASP A 65 -2.01 -13.82 -4.30
C ASP A 65 -0.81 -14.76 -4.55
N SER A 66 -0.20 -15.21 -3.46
CA SER A 66 0.94 -16.11 -3.42
C SER A 66 0.63 -17.23 -2.42
N PRO A 67 1.09 -18.47 -2.67
CA PRO A 67 1.02 -19.52 -1.66
C PRO A 67 1.57 -19.04 -0.32
N VAL A 68 0.91 -19.41 0.77
CA VAL A 68 1.21 -18.92 2.13
C VAL A 68 2.69 -19.12 2.49
N GLU A 69 3.29 -20.24 2.12
CA GLU A 69 4.72 -20.53 2.35
C GLU A 69 5.66 -19.55 1.64
N LYS A 70 5.35 -19.19 0.39
CA LYS A 70 6.12 -18.21 -0.38
C LYS A 70 5.94 -16.81 0.19
N MET A 71 4.72 -16.48 0.61
CA MET A 71 4.44 -15.21 1.28
C MET A 71 5.18 -15.11 2.60
N LEU A 72 5.16 -16.14 3.44
CA LEU A 72 5.90 -16.22 4.70
C LEU A 72 7.40 -15.98 4.50
N SER A 73 7.99 -16.69 3.53
CA SER A 73 9.42 -16.59 3.22
C SER A 73 9.78 -15.21 2.69
N ALA A 74 8.91 -14.60 1.86
CA ALA A 74 9.11 -13.25 1.37
C ALA A 74 8.95 -12.23 2.50
N VAL A 75 7.95 -12.37 3.35
CA VAL A 75 7.75 -11.47 4.48
C VAL A 75 8.97 -11.50 5.41
N ALA A 76 9.44 -12.69 5.80
CA ALA A 76 10.64 -12.83 6.63
C ALA A 76 11.91 -12.26 5.98
N ARG A 77 12.00 -12.28 4.65
CA ARG A 77 13.15 -11.74 3.90
C ARG A 77 13.16 -10.22 3.85
N PHE A 78 11.99 -9.61 3.62
CA PHE A 78 11.85 -8.18 3.37
C PHE A 78 11.62 -7.38 4.65
N PHE A 79 10.77 -7.86 5.54
CA PHE A 79 10.37 -7.14 6.75
C PHE A 79 11.28 -7.51 7.93
N LYS A 80 12.51 -6.98 7.94
CA LYS A 80 13.48 -7.25 9.00
C LYS A 80 13.31 -6.31 10.19
N SER A 81 12.74 -5.14 9.93
CA SER A 81 12.54 -4.08 10.91
C SER A 81 11.36 -4.32 11.86
N CYS A 82 10.40 -5.17 11.47
CA CYS A 82 9.19 -5.44 12.23
C CYS A 82 8.88 -6.95 12.29
N ARG A 83 7.99 -7.35 13.20
CA ARG A 83 7.55 -8.74 13.32
C ARG A 83 6.16 -8.94 12.73
N PRO A 84 6.00 -9.80 11.70
CA PRO A 84 4.69 -10.16 11.21
C PRO A 84 3.97 -11.10 12.19
N THR A 85 2.68 -10.87 12.38
CA THR A 85 1.75 -11.79 13.06
C THR A 85 0.71 -12.27 12.05
N ILE A 86 0.42 -13.58 12.08
CA ILE A 86 -0.46 -14.23 11.12
C ILE A 86 -1.67 -14.75 11.87
N THR A 87 -2.86 -14.37 11.39
CA THR A 87 -4.13 -14.78 11.98
C THR A 87 -4.95 -15.50 10.91
N PRO A 88 -5.28 -16.80 11.11
CA PRO A 88 -6.21 -17.50 10.22
C PRO A 88 -7.56 -16.77 10.17
N GLN A 89 -8.14 -16.64 8.97
CA GLN A 89 -9.50 -16.14 8.79
C GLN A 89 -10.49 -17.30 8.59
N GLU A 90 -11.78 -17.02 8.76
CA GLU A 90 -12.87 -17.99 8.63
C GLU A 90 -12.96 -18.61 7.21
N ASP A 91 -12.52 -17.87 6.19
CA ASP A 91 -12.47 -18.32 4.80
C ASP A 91 -11.22 -19.15 4.45
N GLY A 92 -10.36 -19.42 5.43
CA GLY A 92 -9.11 -20.16 5.25
C GLY A 92 -7.94 -19.32 4.73
N THR A 93 -8.12 -18.01 4.51
CA THR A 93 -7.03 -17.11 4.12
C THR A 93 -6.26 -16.62 5.35
N PRO A 94 -4.93 -16.50 5.31
CA PRO A 94 -4.17 -15.90 6.39
C PRO A 94 -4.20 -14.38 6.32
N ARG A 95 -4.52 -13.72 7.42
CA ARG A 95 -4.36 -12.27 7.58
C ARG A 95 -2.99 -11.95 8.16
N PHE A 96 -2.25 -11.07 7.50
CA PHE A 96 -0.97 -10.54 7.98
C PHE A 96 -1.19 -9.23 8.72
N SER A 97 -0.57 -9.12 9.89
CA SER A 97 -0.47 -7.90 10.69
C SER A 97 0.98 -7.64 11.06
N PHE A 98 1.35 -6.38 11.23
CA PHE A 98 2.72 -5.99 11.51
C PHE A 98 2.72 -5.10 12.75
N ASP A 99 3.58 -5.43 13.71
CA ASP A 99 3.86 -4.55 14.85
C ASP A 99 5.09 -3.71 14.53
N VAL A 100 4.90 -2.40 14.36
CA VAL A 100 5.91 -1.46 13.89
C VAL A 100 6.12 -0.42 14.99
N ALA A 101 7.33 -0.37 15.53
CA ALA A 101 7.69 0.68 16.48
C ALA A 101 8.00 2.00 15.75
N PRO A 102 7.74 3.18 16.36
CA PRO A 102 8.02 4.47 15.74
C PRO A 102 9.47 4.63 15.26
N SER A 103 10.43 4.07 15.99
CA SER A 103 11.86 4.15 15.65
C SER A 103 12.26 3.41 14.37
N VAL A 104 11.45 2.46 13.91
CA VAL A 104 11.73 1.63 12.72
C VAL A 104 10.75 1.89 11.58
N ALA A 105 9.76 2.76 11.77
CA ALA A 105 8.66 2.97 10.83
C ALA A 105 9.11 3.34 9.42
N ALA A 106 10.09 4.25 9.29
CA ALA A 106 10.67 4.63 8.00
C ALA A 106 11.36 3.45 7.30
N ALA A 107 12.15 2.67 8.06
CA ALA A 107 12.80 1.47 7.53
C ALA A 107 11.78 0.40 7.11
N THR A 108 10.71 0.19 7.88
CA THR A 108 9.61 -0.72 7.49
C THR A 108 8.96 -0.25 6.19
N LEU A 109 8.75 1.06 6.02
CA LEU A 109 8.15 1.60 4.82
C LEU A 109 9.05 1.38 3.58
N ASP A 110 10.36 1.58 3.72
CA ASP A 110 11.35 1.24 2.67
C ASP A 110 11.32 -0.26 2.33
N GLU A 111 11.17 -1.12 3.34
CA GLU A 111 11.02 -2.58 3.16
C GLU A 111 9.73 -2.94 2.41
N VAL A 112 8.61 -2.25 2.67
CA VAL A 112 7.37 -2.42 1.90
C VAL A 112 7.60 -2.07 0.42
N PHE A 113 8.27 -0.94 0.14
CA PHE A 113 8.56 -0.54 -1.23
C PHE A 113 9.52 -1.51 -1.92
N ALA A 114 10.55 -2.00 -1.23
CA ALA A 114 11.45 -3.02 -1.76
C ALA A 114 10.69 -4.33 -2.05
N TYR A 115 9.74 -4.71 -1.20
CA TYR A 115 8.88 -5.87 -1.42
C TYR A 115 7.99 -5.68 -2.66
N LEU A 116 7.37 -4.52 -2.84
CA LEU A 116 6.62 -4.17 -4.06
C LEU A 116 7.49 -4.25 -5.31
N LYS A 117 8.70 -3.66 -5.29
CA LYS A 117 9.68 -3.72 -6.40
C LYS A 117 10.02 -5.15 -6.82
N SER A 118 10.05 -6.07 -5.86
CA SER A 118 10.46 -7.46 -6.11
C SER A 118 9.41 -8.29 -6.85
N LYS A 119 8.19 -7.77 -7.02
CA LYS A 119 7.08 -8.50 -7.61
C LYS A 119 6.92 -8.11 -9.08
N GLU A 120 6.95 -9.11 -9.95
CA GLU A 120 6.65 -8.96 -11.37
C GLU A 120 5.13 -8.94 -11.62
N ARG A 121 4.43 -7.99 -10.98
CA ARG A 121 2.99 -7.77 -11.19
C ARG A 121 2.72 -6.28 -11.36
N ARG A 122 1.78 -5.94 -12.24
CA ARG A 122 1.27 -4.56 -12.31
C ARG A 122 0.40 -4.34 -11.09
N MET A 123 0.65 -3.26 -10.37
CA MET A 123 -0.11 -2.94 -9.17
C MET A 123 -0.70 -1.55 -9.32
N VAL A 124 -1.86 -1.34 -8.70
CA VAL A 124 -2.45 -0.02 -8.53
C VAL A 124 -2.65 0.20 -7.05
N ILE A 125 -1.89 1.14 -6.48
CA ILE A 125 -1.99 1.50 -5.07
C ILE A 125 -2.86 2.74 -4.95
N VAL A 126 -3.94 2.66 -4.19
CA VAL A 126 -4.80 3.80 -3.87
C VAL A 126 -4.67 4.13 -2.40
N ILE A 127 -4.33 5.39 -2.13
CA ILE A 127 -4.31 5.96 -0.78
C ILE A 127 -5.44 7.00 -0.74
N ASP A 128 -6.57 6.63 -0.14
CA ASP A 128 -7.71 7.53 0.09
C ASP A 128 -7.44 8.43 1.29
N GLU A 129 -7.96 9.66 1.24
CA GLU A 129 -7.72 10.71 2.22
C GLU A 129 -6.21 11.04 2.42
N PHE A 130 -5.43 11.03 1.34
CA PHE A 130 -3.97 11.27 1.32
C PHE A 130 -3.52 12.53 2.07
N GLN A 131 -4.34 13.58 2.10
CA GLN A 131 -4.02 14.80 2.84
C GLN A 131 -3.81 14.56 4.35
N GLN A 132 -4.30 13.46 4.90
CA GLN A 132 -4.10 13.05 6.29
C GLN A 132 -2.61 12.85 6.65
N ILE A 133 -1.74 12.57 5.66
CA ILE A 133 -0.29 12.46 5.88
C ILE A 133 0.29 13.76 6.45
N ALA A 134 -0.26 14.92 6.09
CA ALA A 134 0.20 16.21 6.58
C ALA A 134 -0.06 16.41 8.09
N GLU A 135 -0.85 15.55 8.73
CA GLU A 135 -1.14 15.61 10.16
C GLU A 135 -0.20 14.69 10.97
N PHE A 136 0.69 13.93 10.32
CA PHE A 136 1.55 12.97 11.03
C PHE A 136 2.64 13.70 11.84
N PRO A 137 2.95 13.23 13.06
CA PRO A 137 4.07 13.79 13.82
C PRO A 137 5.40 13.64 13.06
N GLY A 138 6.08 14.75 12.78
CA GLY A 138 7.40 14.72 12.14
C GLY A 138 7.39 14.56 10.61
N ASN A 139 6.45 15.25 9.92
CA ASN A 139 6.24 15.28 8.46
C ASN A 139 7.48 15.30 7.53
N GLY A 140 8.67 15.62 8.04
CA GLY A 140 9.93 15.46 7.31
C GLY A 140 10.22 14.02 6.82
N ALA A 141 9.55 13.00 7.39
CA ALA A 141 9.67 11.61 6.91
C ALA A 141 9.06 11.39 5.51
N PHE A 142 8.06 12.19 5.10
CA PHE A 142 7.48 12.16 3.75
C PHE A 142 8.07 13.23 2.82
N ASP A 143 8.75 14.25 3.34
CA ASP A 143 9.44 15.25 2.49
C ASP A 143 10.61 14.65 1.69
N GLY A 144 11.23 13.56 2.18
CA GLY A 144 12.23 12.77 1.45
C GLY A 144 11.67 11.53 0.75
N LEU A 145 10.46 11.12 1.12
CA LEU A 145 9.74 10.03 0.49
C LEU A 145 8.86 10.66 -0.59
N HIS A 146 9.38 10.80 -1.81
CA HIS A 146 8.50 10.97 -2.95
C HIS A 146 7.51 9.79 -2.89
N VAL A 147 6.31 10.03 -2.36
CA VAL A 147 5.17 9.11 -2.41
C VAL A 147 4.32 9.64 -3.56
N PRO A 148 4.59 9.19 -4.79
CA PRO A 148 3.75 9.51 -5.93
C PRO A 148 2.37 8.96 -5.62
N ALA A 149 1.39 9.83 -5.76
CA ALA A 149 0.01 9.42 -5.85
C ALA A 149 -0.13 8.32 -6.91
N VAL A 150 -0.60 7.15 -6.51
CA VAL A 150 -1.01 6.05 -7.38
C VAL A 150 0.09 5.51 -8.31
N TYR A 151 0.96 4.66 -7.78
CA TYR A 151 1.82 3.80 -8.61
C TYR A 151 0.96 2.83 -9.41
N GLY A 152 0.79 3.13 -10.71
CA GLY A 152 0.65 2.14 -11.76
C GLY A 152 1.89 2.26 -12.63
N GLY A 153 2.63 1.18 -12.83
CA GLY A 153 3.82 1.14 -13.69
C GLY A 153 5.11 0.74 -13.00
N ASN A 154 6.04 0.18 -13.78
CA ASN A 154 7.34 -0.31 -13.30
C ASN A 154 7.99 0.72 -12.38
N LEU A 155 8.31 0.28 -11.17
CA LEU A 155 8.87 1.07 -10.08
C LEU A 155 10.33 1.54 -10.36
N LEU A 156 10.76 1.47 -11.62
CA LEU A 156 12.05 1.91 -12.15
C LEU A 156 12.06 3.39 -12.54
N ASP A 157 10.90 4.04 -12.75
CA ASP A 157 10.84 5.41 -13.27
C ASP A 157 10.55 6.49 -12.19
N ALA A 158 10.63 6.12 -10.90
CA ALA A 158 10.37 7.03 -9.77
C ALA A 158 11.61 7.29 -8.88
N ILE A 159 12.82 7.12 -9.41
CA ILE A 159 14.10 7.48 -8.77
C ILE A 159 14.81 8.52 -9.65
#